data_AF-A0A3B4GRS5-F1
#
_entry.id   AF-A0A3B4GRS5-F1
#
_cell.length_a   1.000
_cell.length_b   1.000
_cell.length_c   1.000
_cell.angle_alpha   90.00
_cell.angle_beta   90.00
_cell.angle_gamma   90.00
#
_symmetry.space_group_name_H-M   'P 1'
#
loop_
_entity.id
_entity.type
_entity.pdbx_description
1 polymer ?
#
loop_
_entity_poly.entity_id
_entity_poly.type
_entity_poly.pdbx_seq_one_letter_code
_entity_poly.pdbx_strand_id
1 'polypeptide(L)'
;MIGLTNYAGVMESLMNSAEEKQPSSPLTNSWAKKQESSKSQKPNGVGGFVLVHAGAGYHSESKAKEYKHVCKRACQRAVDQLKAGALAVEAVAAALVELEDSPFTNAGMGSNLNLSGEIECDASIMDGKSLHFGAVGALSGIRNPVMVANRLLSEAQKGKLSAGRIPPCFLVGRGAHDWAVSHGIPPCPSDKMATKFSLSAYKRNKRKMELAEKMDTGHNQTKKRRQSSENGNGSGCLDTVGAVVVDLEGNVAAAVSSGGLAMKHPGRVGQAAHYGCGCWAENACHMNSYSTAVSTSGCGEHLIRTMLARECSAAMQSEDAHQALLEAMQNKFISSPILASEDRVLGGVIVLRCCRCVEAQPSQNFQGILVEFLWSHTTESMCVGYMSAQDSKAKAQEVPPACLYGRPVMILAKRQEAEENRL
;
A
#
# COMPACT_ATOMS: atom_id res chain seq x y z
N MET A 1 -59.43 -25.98 46.14
CA MET A 1 -58.59 -24.96 45.47
C MET A 1 -59.53 -23.93 44.86
N ILE A 2 -59.46 -22.67 45.30
CA ILE A 2 -60.51 -21.64 45.13
C ILE A 2 -59.85 -20.27 44.85
N GLY A 3 -60.47 -19.42 44.02
CA GLY A 3 -60.16 -17.97 43.82
C GLY A 3 -59.67 -17.62 42.40
N LEU A 4 -60.39 -16.91 41.49
CA LEU A 4 -61.05 -15.57 41.47
C LEU A 4 -60.02 -14.41 41.26
N THR A 5 -59.96 -13.65 40.14
CA THR A 5 -60.80 -12.51 39.59
C THR A 5 -60.80 -11.22 40.44
N ASN A 6 -60.66 -9.97 39.95
CA ASN A 6 -60.62 -9.32 38.60
C ASN A 6 -59.74 -8.02 38.63
N TYR A 7 -59.18 -7.48 37.52
CA TYR A 7 -59.70 -6.56 36.47
C TYR A 7 -60.18 -5.13 36.91
N ALA A 8 -59.64 -4.07 36.28
CA ALA A 8 -60.00 -2.61 36.32
C ALA A 8 -59.90 -1.87 37.69
N GLY A 9 -59.78 -0.52 37.82
CA GLY A 9 -59.63 0.58 36.84
C GLY A 9 -60.47 1.83 37.19
N VAL A 10 -59.90 2.90 37.78
CA VAL A 10 -60.55 4.19 38.22
C VAL A 10 -59.47 5.30 38.23
N MET A 11 -59.50 6.34 37.38
CA MET A 11 -60.16 7.68 37.42
C MET A 11 -59.57 8.76 38.38
N GLU A 12 -59.33 9.93 37.76
CA GLU A 12 -59.31 11.34 38.24
C GLU A 12 -58.31 11.89 39.30
N SER A 13 -57.40 12.76 38.80
CA SER A 13 -57.28 14.20 39.08
C SER A 13 -57.61 14.76 40.48
N LEU A 14 -56.64 15.49 41.06
CA LEU A 14 -56.89 16.76 41.76
C LEU A 14 -55.64 17.67 41.78
N MET A 15 -55.86 18.99 41.81
CA MET A 15 -54.86 20.07 41.63
C MET A 15 -54.40 20.72 42.94
N ASN A 16 -53.43 21.64 42.81
CA ASN A 16 -52.97 22.69 43.74
C ASN A 16 -51.92 22.26 44.79
N SER A 17 -50.96 23.11 45.17
CA SER A 17 -50.69 24.54 44.82
C SER A 17 -49.20 24.82 44.61
N ALA A 18 -48.88 25.95 43.96
CA ALA A 18 -47.52 26.40 43.67
C ALA A 18 -47.11 27.60 44.55
N GLU A 19 -45.82 27.68 44.89
CA GLU A 19 -45.01 28.84 45.33
C GLU A 19 -43.59 28.25 45.63
N GLU A 20 -42.43 28.89 45.44
CA GLU A 20 -42.09 30.27 45.04
C GLU A 20 -40.71 30.27 44.32
N LYS A 21 -40.20 31.43 43.87
CA LYS A 21 -38.92 31.54 43.13
C LYS A 21 -37.69 31.77 44.03
N GLN A 22 -36.53 31.32 43.53
CA GLN A 22 -35.14 31.72 43.82
C GLN A 22 -34.91 33.12 44.45
N PRO A 23 -33.83 33.36 45.24
CA PRO A 23 -32.45 33.21 44.71
C PRO A 23 -31.25 32.98 45.68
N SER A 24 -30.06 32.97 45.05
CA SER A 24 -28.72 33.36 45.55
C SER A 24 -27.78 32.30 46.19
N SER A 25 -26.53 32.35 45.73
CA SER A 25 -25.34 31.66 46.26
C SER A 25 -24.63 32.53 47.32
N PRO A 26 -23.63 32.04 48.08
CA PRO A 26 -22.24 32.18 47.60
C PRO A 26 -21.16 31.17 48.15
N LEU A 27 -20.07 30.95 47.38
CA LEU A 27 -18.69 30.53 47.82
C LEU A 27 -18.54 29.10 48.45
N THR A 28 -17.42 28.35 48.37
CA THR A 28 -16.11 28.47 47.67
C THR A 28 -15.38 27.11 47.64
N ASN A 29 -14.52 26.89 46.62
CA ASN A 29 -13.22 26.17 46.59
C ASN A 29 -13.11 24.75 47.22
N SER A 30 -12.30 23.80 46.71
CA SER A 30 -11.17 23.89 45.77
C SER A 30 -10.97 22.57 45.03
N TRP A 31 -10.51 22.60 43.77
CA TRP A 31 -9.41 21.78 43.23
C TRP A 31 -9.21 22.08 41.74
N ALA A 32 -8.25 22.95 41.45
CA ALA A 32 -7.72 23.21 40.13
C ALA A 32 -6.21 22.92 40.12
N LYS A 33 -5.71 22.48 38.95
CA LYS A 33 -4.30 22.16 38.62
C LYS A 33 -3.71 20.89 39.25
N LYS A 34 -3.79 19.79 38.48
CA LYS A 34 -2.60 19.21 37.83
C LYS A 34 -3.01 18.24 36.71
N GLN A 35 -3.12 18.76 35.48
CA GLN A 35 -2.87 17.99 34.27
C GLN A 35 -1.64 18.59 33.62
N GLU A 36 -0.51 17.90 33.74
CA GLU A 36 0.65 18.17 32.89
C GLU A 36 0.33 17.58 31.51
N SER A 37 -0.15 18.44 30.62
CA SER A 37 -0.25 18.09 29.20
C SER A 37 1.18 17.92 28.66
N SER A 38 1.57 16.69 28.33
CA SER A 38 2.73 16.42 27.49
C SER A 38 2.45 16.91 26.07
N LYS A 39 2.51 18.23 25.88
CA LYS A 39 2.57 18.84 24.55
C LYS A 39 3.89 18.41 23.92
N SER A 40 3.85 17.30 23.19
CA SER A 40 4.85 17.01 22.16
C SER A 40 4.97 18.27 21.29
N GLN A 41 6.15 18.90 21.31
CA GLN A 41 6.42 20.01 20.40
C GLN A 41 6.42 19.42 18.99
N LYS A 42 5.50 19.89 18.14
CA LYS A 42 5.60 19.56 16.71
C LYS A 42 6.97 20.09 16.22
N PRO A 43 7.81 19.25 15.60
CA PRO A 43 9.06 19.73 15.01
C PRO A 43 8.73 20.78 13.94
N ASN A 44 9.43 21.91 13.96
CA ASN A 44 9.20 23.03 13.04
C ASN A 44 9.88 22.85 11.66
N GLY A 45 10.47 21.67 11.40
CA GLY A 45 11.11 21.33 10.14
C GLY A 45 10.14 20.82 9.08
N VAL A 46 10.37 21.22 7.82
CA VAL A 46 9.74 20.60 6.64
C VAL A 46 10.72 19.60 6.05
N GLY A 47 10.50 18.30 6.32
CA GLY A 47 11.38 17.23 5.87
C GLY A 47 10.63 15.92 5.61
N GLY A 48 11.27 15.04 4.84
CA GLY A 48 10.74 13.72 4.48
C GLY A 48 10.67 13.52 2.97
N PHE A 49 10.60 12.25 2.55
CA PHE A 49 10.72 11.86 1.14
C PHE A 49 9.78 10.70 0.81
N VAL A 50 9.29 10.69 -0.44
CA VAL A 50 8.42 9.63 -0.98
C VAL A 50 8.92 9.16 -2.33
N LEU A 51 8.88 7.84 -2.55
CA LEU A 51 9.00 7.17 -3.84
C LEU A 51 7.76 6.29 -4.05
N VAL A 52 7.18 6.32 -5.25
CA VAL A 52 5.99 5.55 -5.64
C VAL A 52 6.22 4.81 -6.95
N HIS A 53 5.45 3.75 -7.19
CA HIS A 53 5.33 3.09 -8.49
C HIS A 53 3.86 2.90 -8.90
N ALA A 54 3.64 2.86 -10.21
CA ALA A 54 2.33 2.62 -10.83
C ALA A 54 2.34 1.39 -11.76
N GLY A 55 3.14 0.38 -11.42
CA GLY A 55 3.27 -0.87 -12.16
C GLY A 55 4.69 -1.17 -12.62
N ALA A 56 4.99 -2.48 -12.69
CA ALA A 56 6.17 -3.06 -13.32
C ALA A 56 5.65 -4.15 -14.27
N GLY A 57 5.68 -3.88 -15.56
CA GLY A 57 4.94 -4.61 -16.59
C GLY A 57 5.12 -3.99 -17.97
N TYR A 58 4.04 -3.88 -18.74
CA TYR A 58 4.01 -3.18 -20.02
C TYR A 58 3.12 -1.93 -19.93
N HIS A 59 3.74 -0.74 -19.96
CA HIS A 59 3.03 0.52 -20.10
C HIS A 59 2.98 0.89 -21.59
N SER A 60 1.77 1.01 -22.16
CA SER A 60 1.62 1.50 -23.53
C SER A 60 1.95 3.00 -23.61
N GLU A 61 2.72 3.43 -24.60
CA GLU A 61 3.12 4.84 -24.81
C GLU A 61 1.94 5.84 -24.72
N SER A 62 0.76 5.45 -25.22
CA SER A 62 -0.46 6.25 -25.18
C SER A 62 -0.99 6.54 -23.77
N LYS A 63 -0.64 5.69 -22.79
CA LYS A 63 -0.99 5.84 -21.36
C LYS A 63 0.17 6.33 -20.50
N ALA A 64 1.40 6.34 -21.00
CA ALA A 64 2.59 6.71 -20.23
C ALA A 64 2.47 8.08 -19.53
N LYS A 65 1.71 9.03 -20.12
CA LYS A 65 1.40 10.33 -19.51
C LYS A 65 0.51 10.21 -18.27
N GLU A 66 -0.49 9.32 -18.30
CA GLU A 66 -1.43 9.09 -17.20
C GLU A 66 -0.73 8.44 -16.01
N TYR A 67 0.09 7.40 -16.24
CA TYR A 67 0.91 6.77 -15.19
C TYR A 67 1.87 7.79 -14.54
N LYS A 68 2.56 8.62 -15.35
CA LYS A 68 3.43 9.70 -14.84
C LYS A 68 2.64 10.79 -14.09
N HIS A 69 1.38 11.04 -14.47
CA HIS A 69 0.51 12.02 -13.80
C HIS A 69 0.02 11.52 -12.43
N VAL A 70 -0.46 10.27 -12.34
CA VAL A 70 -0.88 9.69 -11.05
C VAL A 70 0.31 9.54 -10.09
N CYS A 71 1.49 9.10 -10.56
CA CYS A 71 2.69 9.06 -9.72
C CYS A 71 3.02 10.44 -9.12
N LYS A 72 2.93 11.53 -9.91
CA LYS A 72 3.16 12.90 -9.40
C LYS A 72 2.12 13.32 -8.34
N ARG A 73 0.84 12.99 -8.56
CA ARG A 73 -0.23 13.26 -7.59
C ARG A 73 -0.02 12.48 -6.29
N ALA A 74 0.31 11.19 -6.38
CA ALA A 74 0.58 10.34 -5.23
C ALA A 74 1.76 10.85 -4.38
N CYS A 75 2.87 11.26 -5.03
CA CYS A 75 3.97 11.93 -4.36
C CYS A 75 3.55 13.22 -3.66
N GLN A 76 2.76 14.08 -4.34
CA GLN A 76 2.25 15.31 -3.75
C GLN A 76 1.40 15.02 -2.50
N ARG A 77 0.50 14.02 -2.55
CA ARG A 77 -0.32 13.63 -1.39
C ARG A 77 0.50 13.19 -0.19
N ALA A 78 1.50 12.34 -0.38
CA ALA A 78 2.39 11.94 0.71
C ALA A 78 3.15 13.15 1.29
N VAL A 79 3.70 14.02 0.43
CA VAL A 79 4.40 15.24 0.87
C VAL A 79 3.48 16.22 1.60
N ASP A 80 2.23 16.37 1.17
CA ASP A 80 1.24 17.21 1.85
C ASP A 80 0.95 16.69 3.27
N GLN A 81 0.87 15.35 3.45
CA GLN A 81 0.70 14.72 4.77
C GLN A 81 1.95 14.91 5.66
N LEU A 82 3.15 14.68 5.12
CA LEU A 82 4.41 14.92 5.84
C LEU A 82 4.52 16.38 6.29
N LYS A 83 4.15 17.34 5.43
CA LYS A 83 4.10 18.78 5.74
C LYS A 83 3.06 19.15 6.81
N ALA A 84 1.99 18.36 6.96
CA ALA A 84 1.01 18.53 8.05
C ALA A 84 1.51 17.96 9.40
N GLY A 85 2.62 17.22 9.39
CA GLY A 85 3.14 16.46 10.52
C GLY A 85 2.36 15.18 10.79
N ALA A 86 1.85 14.54 9.73
CA ALA A 86 1.27 13.19 9.79
C ALA A 86 2.36 12.12 9.89
N LEU A 87 2.01 10.93 10.36
CA LEU A 87 2.93 9.80 10.46
C LEU A 87 3.32 9.27 9.07
N ALA A 88 4.52 8.68 8.95
CA ALA A 88 4.97 8.03 7.69
C ALA A 88 3.94 7.02 7.14
N VAL A 89 3.26 6.28 8.02
CA VAL A 89 2.20 5.31 7.66
C VAL A 89 0.93 5.99 7.09
N GLU A 90 0.60 7.19 7.55
CA GLU A 90 -0.53 7.98 7.02
C GLU A 90 -0.17 8.61 5.67
N ALA A 91 1.06 9.09 5.53
CA ALA A 91 1.59 9.64 4.28
C ALA A 91 1.67 8.58 3.17
N VAL A 92 2.15 7.36 3.47
CA VAL A 92 2.20 6.27 2.49
C VAL A 92 0.80 5.79 2.11
N ALA A 93 -0.13 5.71 3.08
CA ALA A 93 -1.53 5.39 2.79
C ALA A 93 -2.19 6.44 1.87
N ALA A 94 -1.92 7.74 2.08
CA ALA A 94 -2.43 8.81 1.23
C ALA A 94 -1.91 8.75 -0.22
N ALA A 95 -0.65 8.36 -0.43
CA ALA A 95 -0.12 8.10 -1.77
C ALA A 95 -0.82 6.90 -2.43
N LEU A 96 -1.06 5.82 -1.68
CA LEU A 96 -1.76 4.63 -2.20
C LEU A 96 -3.23 4.91 -2.54
N VAL A 97 -3.96 5.69 -1.74
CA VAL A 97 -5.35 6.10 -2.06
C VAL A 97 -5.38 6.87 -3.39
N GLU A 98 -4.44 7.77 -3.60
CA GLU A 98 -4.32 8.57 -4.83
C GLU A 98 -3.95 7.71 -6.07
N LEU A 99 -3.26 6.58 -5.85
CA LEU A 99 -2.98 5.57 -6.88
C LEU A 99 -4.23 4.70 -7.15
N GLU A 100 -4.85 4.14 -6.10
CA GLU A 100 -6.06 3.28 -6.16
C GLU A 100 -7.30 3.97 -6.75
N ASP A 101 -7.37 5.30 -6.65
CA ASP A 101 -8.45 6.10 -7.25
C ASP A 101 -8.26 6.36 -8.75
N SER A 102 -7.11 5.98 -9.33
CA SER A 102 -6.84 6.16 -10.76
C SER A 102 -7.48 5.05 -11.61
N PRO A 103 -8.33 5.37 -12.60
CA PRO A 103 -8.99 4.37 -13.44
C PRO A 103 -8.04 3.64 -14.42
N PHE A 104 -6.74 3.99 -14.39
CA PHE A 104 -5.70 3.42 -15.25
C PHE A 104 -4.82 2.37 -14.55
N THR A 105 -4.85 2.31 -13.22
CA THR A 105 -4.07 1.36 -12.43
C THR A 105 -4.89 0.14 -12.07
N ASN A 106 -4.25 -1.03 -12.00
CA ASN A 106 -4.88 -2.26 -11.53
C ASN A 106 -4.76 -2.36 -10.00
N ALA A 107 -5.43 -1.46 -9.29
CA ALA A 107 -5.58 -1.45 -7.83
C ALA A 107 -6.77 -0.56 -7.47
N GLY A 108 -7.57 -0.92 -6.46
CA GLY A 108 -8.78 -0.18 -6.11
C GLY A 108 -9.75 -0.06 -7.30
N MET A 109 -10.07 1.17 -7.70
CA MET A 109 -10.91 1.47 -8.86
C MET A 109 -10.19 1.13 -10.17
N GLY A 110 -10.87 0.49 -11.12
CA GLY A 110 -10.27 0.09 -12.40
C GLY A 110 -9.44 -1.19 -12.34
N SER A 111 -9.35 -1.85 -11.18
CA SER A 111 -8.80 -3.20 -11.01
C SER A 111 -9.30 -4.19 -12.07
N ASN A 112 -8.43 -5.15 -12.39
CA ASN A 112 -8.73 -6.31 -13.22
C ASN A 112 -9.89 -7.11 -12.65
N LEU A 113 -10.72 -7.67 -13.55
CA LEU A 113 -11.82 -8.56 -13.17
C LEU A 113 -11.33 -10.02 -13.14
N ASN A 114 -11.81 -10.77 -12.15
CA ASN A 114 -11.62 -12.21 -11.99
C ASN A 114 -12.48 -13.00 -13.03
N LEU A 115 -12.44 -14.35 -13.02
CA LEU A 115 -13.23 -15.19 -13.95
C LEU A 115 -14.74 -14.85 -13.92
N SER A 116 -15.30 -14.63 -12.73
CA SER A 116 -16.71 -14.28 -12.51
C SER A 116 -17.10 -12.89 -13.03
N GLY A 117 -16.12 -12.04 -13.38
CA GLY A 117 -16.36 -10.65 -13.77
C GLY A 117 -16.42 -9.69 -12.58
N GLU A 118 -15.90 -10.09 -11.42
CA GLU A 118 -15.88 -9.32 -10.18
C GLU A 118 -14.49 -8.75 -9.89
N ILE A 119 -14.42 -7.69 -9.08
CA ILE A 119 -13.17 -7.10 -8.61
C ILE A 119 -12.86 -7.64 -7.21
N GLU A 120 -11.63 -8.14 -7.04
CA GLU A 120 -11.09 -8.65 -5.79
C GLU A 120 -9.68 -8.09 -5.62
N CYS A 121 -9.46 -7.23 -4.63
CA CYS A 121 -8.19 -6.55 -4.41
C CYS A 121 -7.36 -7.18 -3.29
N ASP A 122 -6.04 -7.05 -3.42
CA ASP A 122 -5.02 -7.46 -2.47
C ASP A 122 -4.19 -6.22 -2.09
N ALA A 123 -4.04 -5.90 -0.81
CA ALA A 123 -3.26 -4.74 -0.35
C ALA A 123 -2.65 -4.96 1.03
N SER A 124 -1.52 -4.31 1.28
CA SER A 124 -0.85 -4.33 2.59
C SER A 124 -0.03 -3.08 2.85
N ILE A 125 0.27 -2.86 4.12
CA ILE A 125 1.04 -1.73 4.65
C ILE A 125 1.83 -2.16 5.89
N MET A 126 3.02 -1.59 6.05
CA MET A 126 3.92 -1.84 7.18
C MET A 126 4.51 -0.53 7.69
N ASP A 127 4.58 -0.40 9.01
CA ASP A 127 5.23 0.70 9.71
C ASP A 127 6.58 0.25 10.27
N GLY A 128 7.67 0.88 9.85
CA GLY A 128 9.03 0.55 10.28
C GLY A 128 9.33 0.92 11.73
N LYS A 129 8.57 1.85 12.34
CA LYS A 129 8.78 2.27 13.74
C LYS A 129 8.28 1.24 14.74
N SER A 130 7.07 0.72 14.53
CA SER A 130 6.44 -0.25 15.43
C SER A 130 6.47 -1.70 14.92
N LEU A 131 6.96 -1.92 13.69
CA LEU A 131 6.96 -3.20 12.97
C LEU A 131 5.56 -3.84 12.80
N HIS A 132 4.49 -3.08 13.02
CA HIS A 132 3.14 -3.56 12.77
C HIS A 132 2.84 -3.61 11.27
N PHE A 133 2.01 -4.58 10.91
CA PHE A 133 1.59 -4.87 9.54
C PHE A 133 0.07 -5.00 9.50
N GLY A 134 -0.52 -4.56 8.40
CA GLY A 134 -1.93 -4.77 8.09
C GLY A 134 -2.10 -5.15 6.63
N ALA A 135 -3.00 -6.10 6.33
CA ALA A 135 -3.27 -6.59 4.99
C ALA A 135 -4.71 -7.03 4.77
N VAL A 136 -5.14 -6.95 3.50
CA VAL A 136 -6.38 -7.51 3.00
C VAL A 136 -6.15 -8.28 1.70
N GLY A 137 -6.84 -9.40 1.52
CA GLY A 137 -6.73 -10.24 0.32
C GLY A 137 -8.09 -10.67 -0.22
N ALA A 138 -8.22 -10.77 -1.54
CA ALA A 138 -9.47 -11.02 -2.23
C ALA A 138 -10.63 -10.10 -1.76
N LEU A 139 -10.32 -8.85 -1.40
CA LEU A 139 -11.29 -7.90 -0.88
C LEU A 139 -12.10 -7.27 -2.03
N SER A 140 -13.41 -7.50 -2.03
CA SER A 140 -14.36 -6.85 -2.93
C SER A 140 -15.18 -5.79 -2.18
N GLY A 141 -15.85 -4.91 -2.92
CA GLY A 141 -16.82 -3.96 -2.36
C GLY A 141 -16.25 -2.81 -1.53
N ILE A 142 -14.93 -2.56 -1.54
CA ILE A 142 -14.29 -1.42 -0.86
C ILE A 142 -13.43 -0.66 -1.87
N ARG A 143 -13.62 0.67 -1.95
CA ARG A 143 -12.93 1.53 -2.95
C ARG A 143 -11.42 1.51 -2.79
N ASN A 144 -10.94 1.64 -1.55
CA ASN A 144 -9.52 1.82 -1.23
C ASN A 144 -9.03 0.71 -0.28
N PRO A 145 -8.62 -0.45 -0.81
CA PRO A 145 -8.09 -1.57 -0.03
C PRO A 145 -6.98 -1.18 0.96
N VAL A 146 -6.08 -0.26 0.60
CA VAL A 146 -5.02 0.23 1.50
C VAL A 146 -5.57 0.81 2.80
N MET A 147 -6.76 1.42 2.78
CA MET A 147 -7.35 2.02 3.98
C MET A 147 -7.83 0.97 4.97
N VAL A 148 -8.22 -0.23 4.50
CA VAL A 148 -8.54 -1.36 5.37
C VAL A 148 -7.28 -1.95 5.97
N ALA A 149 -6.23 -2.12 5.14
CA ALA A 149 -4.91 -2.57 5.59
C ALA A 149 -4.31 -1.61 6.64
N ASN A 150 -4.34 -0.30 6.40
CA ASN A 150 -3.88 0.72 7.35
C ASN A 150 -4.71 0.68 8.64
N ARG A 151 -6.04 0.51 8.53
CA ARG A 151 -6.89 0.40 9.71
C ARG A 151 -6.59 -0.84 10.54
N LEU A 152 -6.30 -2.00 9.93
CA LEU A 152 -5.86 -3.21 10.65
C LEU A 152 -4.56 -2.95 11.41
N LEU A 153 -3.58 -2.29 10.78
CA LEU A 153 -2.32 -1.88 11.42
C LEU A 153 -2.60 -0.95 12.63
N SER A 154 -3.44 0.08 12.47
CA SER A 154 -3.79 1.01 13.55
C SER A 154 -4.57 0.35 14.70
N GLU A 155 -5.46 -0.60 14.43
CA GLU A 155 -6.14 -1.36 15.49
C GLU A 155 -5.16 -2.30 16.22
N ALA A 156 -4.16 -2.87 15.51
CA ALA A 156 -3.11 -3.68 16.12
C ALA A 156 -2.23 -2.87 17.08
N GLN A 157 -1.86 -1.63 16.70
CA GLN A 157 -1.09 -0.71 17.54
C GLN A 157 -1.79 -0.30 18.85
N LYS A 158 -3.12 -0.41 18.96
CA LYS A 158 -3.87 -0.17 20.21
C LYS A 158 -3.66 -1.28 21.25
N GLY A 159 -3.04 -2.39 20.88
CA GLY A 159 -2.75 -3.52 21.74
C GLY A 159 -3.82 -4.61 21.71
N LYS A 160 -3.95 -5.36 22.81
CA LYS A 160 -4.78 -6.58 22.85
C LYS A 160 -6.27 -6.26 22.85
N LEU A 161 -7.04 -7.08 22.12
CA LEU A 161 -8.50 -7.09 22.17
C LEU A 161 -9.01 -7.70 23.49
N SER A 162 -10.34 -7.71 23.66
CA SER A 162 -11.02 -8.40 24.76
C SER A 162 -10.54 -9.85 24.93
N ALA A 163 -10.42 -10.27 26.20
CA ALA A 163 -9.81 -11.53 26.63
C ALA A 163 -8.32 -11.70 26.23
N GLY A 164 -7.59 -10.60 25.99
CA GLY A 164 -6.15 -10.64 25.71
C GLY A 164 -5.78 -11.13 24.31
N ARG A 165 -6.76 -11.25 23.40
CA ARG A 165 -6.57 -11.74 22.03
C ARG A 165 -5.75 -10.74 21.21
N ILE A 166 -4.91 -11.26 20.31
CA ILE A 166 -4.13 -10.45 19.37
C ILE A 166 -5.08 -9.96 18.25
N PRO A 167 -5.07 -8.66 17.88
CA PRO A 167 -5.81 -8.17 16.72
C PRO A 167 -5.38 -8.85 15.41
N PRO A 168 -6.28 -9.04 14.44
CA PRO A 168 -5.92 -9.61 13.13
C PRO A 168 -5.05 -8.62 12.35
N CYS A 169 -3.90 -9.07 11.84
CA CYS A 169 -3.07 -8.32 10.89
C CYS A 169 -3.41 -8.61 9.42
N PHE A 170 -4.18 -9.67 9.13
CA PHE A 170 -4.58 -10.06 7.78
C PHE A 170 -6.01 -10.61 7.79
N LEU A 171 -6.86 -10.09 6.91
CA LEU A 171 -8.24 -10.57 6.69
C LEU A 171 -8.49 -10.77 5.18
N VAL A 172 -9.43 -11.66 4.83
CA VAL A 172 -9.76 -11.93 3.42
C VAL A 172 -11.26 -11.93 3.11
N GLY A 173 -11.59 -11.66 1.84
CA GLY A 173 -12.93 -11.79 1.28
C GLY A 173 -14.01 -11.06 2.07
N ARG A 174 -15.17 -11.72 2.25
CA ARG A 174 -16.31 -11.17 2.99
C ARG A 174 -15.97 -10.78 4.43
N GLY A 175 -15.09 -11.54 5.10
CA GLY A 175 -14.66 -11.22 6.46
C GLY A 175 -13.92 -9.87 6.54
N ALA A 176 -13.08 -9.58 5.55
CA ALA A 176 -12.41 -8.28 5.43
C ALA A 176 -13.39 -7.14 5.09
N HIS A 177 -14.35 -7.37 4.20
CA HIS A 177 -15.40 -6.40 3.86
C HIS A 177 -16.26 -6.04 5.09
N ASP A 178 -16.83 -7.05 5.76
CA ASP A 178 -17.75 -6.82 6.89
C ASP A 178 -16.99 -6.20 8.09
N TRP A 179 -15.69 -6.52 8.25
CA TRP A 179 -14.80 -5.84 9.19
C TRP A 179 -14.56 -4.37 8.81
N ALA A 180 -14.25 -4.08 7.54
CA ALA A 180 -14.04 -2.70 7.06
C ALA A 180 -15.27 -1.80 7.30
N VAL A 181 -16.46 -2.30 6.95
CA VAL A 181 -17.74 -1.60 7.15
C VAL A 181 -18.03 -1.35 8.63
N SER A 182 -17.84 -2.35 9.50
CA SER A 182 -18.00 -2.18 10.95
C SER A 182 -16.99 -1.22 11.58
N HIS A 183 -15.86 -0.97 10.92
CA HIS A 183 -14.86 0.03 11.33
C HIS A 183 -15.07 1.40 10.65
N GLY A 184 -16.17 1.60 9.91
CA GLY A 184 -16.55 2.89 9.31
C GLY A 184 -15.93 3.18 7.95
N ILE A 185 -15.32 2.18 7.29
CA ILE A 185 -14.86 2.32 5.90
C ILE A 185 -16.06 2.05 4.99
N PRO A 186 -16.49 3.00 4.15
CA PRO A 186 -17.75 2.89 3.41
C PRO A 186 -17.66 1.84 2.29
N PRO A 187 -18.72 1.02 2.09
CA PRO A 187 -18.78 0.08 0.98
C PRO A 187 -18.93 0.81 -0.36
N CYS A 188 -18.31 0.25 -1.40
CA CYS A 188 -18.32 0.76 -2.77
C CYS A 188 -18.93 -0.30 -3.70
N PRO A 189 -20.10 -0.04 -4.30
CA PRO A 189 -20.70 -0.93 -5.30
C PRO A 189 -19.78 -1.26 -6.48
N SER A 190 -19.80 -2.51 -6.94
CA SER A 190 -18.90 -3.03 -7.98
C SER A 190 -19.01 -2.30 -9.32
N ASP A 191 -20.19 -1.76 -9.65
CA ASP A 191 -20.43 -0.93 -10.84
C ASP A 191 -19.72 0.43 -10.79
N LYS A 192 -19.42 0.93 -9.59
CA LYS A 192 -18.62 2.15 -9.37
C LYS A 192 -17.12 1.86 -9.31
N MET A 193 -16.71 0.65 -8.96
CA MET A 193 -15.30 0.22 -9.00
C MET A 193 -14.86 -0.18 -10.41
N ALA A 194 -15.72 -0.81 -11.20
CA ALA A 194 -15.42 -1.24 -12.55
C ALA A 194 -15.45 -0.07 -13.55
N THR A 195 -14.39 0.10 -14.33
CA THR A 195 -14.29 1.17 -15.32
C THR A 195 -14.67 0.66 -16.71
N LYS A 196 -15.02 1.57 -17.64
CA LYS A 196 -15.20 1.21 -19.05
C LYS A 196 -13.97 0.51 -19.63
N PHE A 197 -12.77 0.82 -19.13
CA PHE A 197 -11.52 0.18 -19.52
C PHE A 197 -11.41 -1.24 -18.99
N SER A 198 -11.60 -1.47 -17.68
CA SER A 198 -11.46 -2.82 -17.09
C SER A 198 -12.55 -3.78 -17.58
N LEU A 199 -13.80 -3.31 -17.74
CA LEU A 199 -14.89 -4.08 -18.37
C LEU A 199 -14.59 -4.46 -19.83
N SER A 200 -13.94 -3.58 -20.58
CA SER A 200 -13.54 -3.86 -21.97
C SER A 200 -12.37 -4.85 -22.06
N ALA A 201 -11.42 -4.76 -21.11
CA ALA A 201 -10.34 -5.72 -20.97
C ALA A 201 -10.86 -7.11 -20.59
N TYR A 202 -11.77 -7.21 -19.61
CA TYR A 202 -12.44 -8.46 -19.23
C TYR A 202 -13.13 -9.13 -20.42
N LYS A 203 -13.99 -8.41 -21.15
CA LYS A 203 -14.67 -8.93 -22.35
C LYS A 203 -13.70 -9.43 -23.42
N ARG A 204 -12.55 -8.77 -23.59
CA ARG A 204 -11.50 -9.18 -24.54
C ARG A 204 -10.80 -10.46 -24.06
N ASN A 205 -10.41 -10.53 -22.80
CA ASN A 205 -9.66 -11.65 -22.24
C ASN A 205 -10.55 -12.90 -22.14
N LYS A 206 -11.81 -12.76 -21.72
CA LYS A 206 -12.79 -13.85 -21.73
C LYS A 206 -12.95 -14.48 -23.11
N ARG A 207 -13.16 -13.66 -24.16
CA ARG A 207 -13.21 -14.15 -25.55
C ARG A 207 -11.94 -14.85 -26.00
N LYS A 208 -10.76 -14.42 -25.55
CA LYS A 208 -9.49 -15.10 -25.85
C LYS A 208 -9.45 -16.50 -25.23
N MET A 209 -9.85 -16.65 -23.96
CA MET A 209 -9.87 -17.97 -23.30
C MET A 209 -10.91 -18.90 -23.94
N GLU A 210 -12.13 -18.41 -24.18
CA GLU A 210 -13.19 -19.18 -24.87
C GLU A 210 -12.80 -19.64 -26.29
N LEU A 211 -11.84 -18.97 -26.93
CA LEU A 211 -11.28 -19.39 -28.23
C LEU A 211 -10.17 -20.44 -28.06
N ALA A 212 -9.32 -20.32 -27.05
CA ALA A 212 -8.27 -21.30 -26.74
C ALA A 212 -8.86 -22.64 -26.31
N GLU A 213 -9.85 -22.63 -25.40
CA GLU A 213 -10.55 -23.84 -24.93
C GLU A 213 -11.19 -24.62 -26.10
N LYS A 214 -11.67 -23.92 -27.13
CA LYS A 214 -12.24 -24.53 -28.36
C LYS A 214 -11.19 -25.10 -29.31
N MET A 215 -9.93 -24.65 -29.21
CA MET A 215 -8.82 -25.22 -29.98
C MET A 215 -8.28 -26.47 -29.30
N ASP A 216 -8.14 -26.47 -27.96
CA ASP A 216 -7.64 -27.61 -27.20
C ASP A 216 -8.64 -28.78 -27.17
N THR A 217 -9.93 -28.50 -27.06
CA THR A 217 -10.99 -29.53 -27.18
C THR A 217 -11.15 -30.09 -28.60
N GLY A 218 -10.49 -29.50 -29.60
CA GLY A 218 -10.59 -29.81 -31.02
C GLY A 218 -9.50 -30.74 -31.59
N HIS A 219 -8.91 -31.64 -30.81
CA HIS A 219 -7.85 -32.53 -31.30
C HIS A 219 -8.36 -33.67 -32.18
N ASN A 220 -8.58 -33.39 -33.48
CA ASN A 220 -8.29 -34.37 -34.53
C ASN A 220 -8.04 -33.74 -35.91
N GLN A 221 -7.03 -34.29 -36.60
CA GLN A 221 -6.61 -34.02 -38.00
C GLN A 221 -5.75 -32.78 -38.32
N THR A 222 -4.44 -33.03 -38.36
CA THR A 222 -3.51 -32.66 -39.45
C THR A 222 -3.57 -31.23 -40.03
N LYS A 223 -2.72 -30.34 -39.48
CA LYS A 223 -1.74 -29.57 -40.29
C LYS A 223 -0.66 -28.91 -39.43
N LYS A 224 0.61 -29.25 -39.69
CA LYS A 224 1.75 -28.36 -39.40
C LYS A 224 1.57 -27.07 -40.20
N ARG A 225 0.95 -26.04 -39.60
CA ARG A 225 1.04 -24.67 -40.11
C ARG A 225 2.15 -23.94 -39.36
N ARG A 226 2.94 -23.20 -40.13
CA ARG A 226 4.11 -22.44 -39.69
C ARG A 226 3.72 -21.58 -38.49
N GLN A 227 4.54 -21.58 -37.45
CA GLN A 227 4.50 -20.54 -36.42
C GLN A 227 4.71 -19.20 -37.13
N SER A 228 3.62 -18.49 -37.39
CA SER A 228 3.67 -17.04 -37.55
C SER A 228 4.19 -16.49 -36.23
N SER A 229 5.25 -15.70 -36.27
CA SER A 229 5.76 -15.00 -35.10
C SER A 229 4.64 -14.18 -34.48
N GLU A 230 4.06 -14.67 -33.40
CA GLU A 230 3.19 -13.85 -32.57
C GLU A 230 4.08 -12.82 -31.89
N ASN A 231 4.11 -11.60 -32.46
CA ASN A 231 4.24 -10.38 -31.68
C ASN A 231 2.98 -10.20 -30.80
N GLY A 232 2.66 -11.25 -30.03
CA GLY A 232 1.61 -11.24 -29.05
C GLY A 232 2.12 -10.49 -27.85
N ASN A 233 1.59 -9.29 -27.61
CA ASN A 233 1.59 -8.66 -26.29
C ASN A 233 0.74 -9.53 -25.33
N GLY A 234 1.27 -10.71 -24.99
CA GLY A 234 0.81 -11.61 -23.94
C GLY A 234 1.34 -11.19 -22.56
N SER A 235 2.18 -10.15 -22.52
CA SER A 235 2.47 -9.35 -21.34
C SER A 235 1.14 -8.74 -20.86
N GLY A 236 0.49 -9.42 -19.90
CA GLY A 236 -0.69 -8.88 -19.23
C GLY A 236 -0.35 -7.57 -18.52
N CYS A 237 -1.37 -6.76 -18.20
CA CYS A 237 -1.21 -5.57 -17.37
C CYS A 237 -0.78 -6.00 -15.95
N LEU A 238 0.52 -6.18 -15.74
CA LEU A 238 1.17 -6.50 -14.46
C LEU A 238 1.28 -5.24 -13.58
N ASP A 239 0.20 -4.48 -13.53
CA ASP A 239 0.16 -3.18 -12.89
C ASP A 239 -0.24 -3.43 -11.43
N THR A 240 0.68 -3.19 -10.51
CA THR A 240 0.45 -3.10 -9.06
C THR A 240 0.96 -1.74 -8.65
N VAL A 241 0.31 -1.08 -7.69
CA VAL A 241 0.72 0.25 -7.24
C VAL A 241 1.34 0.16 -5.84
N GLY A 242 2.23 1.07 -5.50
CA GLY A 242 2.89 1.04 -4.21
C GLY A 242 3.76 2.26 -3.94
N ALA A 243 4.12 2.43 -2.67
CA ALA A 243 4.88 3.56 -2.20
C ALA A 243 5.76 3.19 -1.00
N VAL A 244 6.86 3.95 -0.85
CA VAL A 244 7.74 3.94 0.30
C VAL A 244 7.97 5.39 0.73
N VAL A 245 7.94 5.63 2.05
CA VAL A 245 8.01 6.97 2.66
C VAL A 245 9.01 6.97 3.80
N VAL A 246 9.67 8.11 4.00
CA VAL A 246 10.40 8.45 5.23
C VAL A 246 9.94 9.82 5.74
N ASP A 247 9.71 9.96 7.04
CA ASP A 247 9.42 11.24 7.71
C ASP A 247 10.69 11.96 8.20
N LEU A 248 10.57 13.17 8.77
CA LEU A 248 11.75 13.91 9.26
C LEU A 248 12.41 13.28 10.51
N GLU A 249 11.75 12.33 11.19
CA GLU A 249 12.39 11.57 12.26
C GLU A 249 13.23 10.39 11.70
N GLY A 250 13.05 10.02 10.43
CA GLY A 250 13.65 8.83 9.85
C GLY A 250 12.85 7.55 10.10
N ASN A 251 11.57 7.68 10.49
CA ASN A 251 10.65 6.55 10.48
C ASN A 251 10.25 6.26 9.03
N VAL A 252 10.32 4.99 8.64
CA VAL A 252 9.97 4.54 7.30
C VAL A 252 8.64 3.79 7.28
N ALA A 253 7.90 3.88 6.18
CA ALA A 253 6.69 3.11 5.96
C ALA A 253 6.59 2.67 4.49
N ALA A 254 5.94 1.54 4.25
CA ALA A 254 5.76 0.99 2.91
C ALA A 254 4.35 0.43 2.73
N ALA A 255 3.78 0.57 1.54
CA ALA A 255 2.49 0.01 1.18
C ALA A 255 2.43 -0.43 -0.29
N VAL A 256 1.49 -1.33 -0.58
CA VAL A 256 1.25 -1.91 -1.91
C VAL A 256 -0.22 -2.26 -2.08
N SER A 257 -0.77 -2.14 -3.29
CA SER A 257 -2.15 -2.50 -3.62
C SER A 257 -2.27 -3.01 -5.06
N SER A 258 -3.12 -4.02 -5.29
CA SER A 258 -3.28 -4.71 -6.57
C SER A 258 -4.70 -5.25 -6.75
N GLY A 259 -5.22 -5.26 -7.98
CA GLY A 259 -6.34 -6.13 -8.38
C GLY A 259 -5.91 -7.57 -8.70
N GLY A 260 -4.60 -7.82 -8.81
CA GLY A 260 -4.05 -9.11 -9.24
C GLY A 260 -4.18 -9.33 -10.75
N LEU A 261 -4.09 -10.60 -11.18
CA LEU A 261 -4.14 -10.95 -12.61
C LEU A 261 -5.57 -10.84 -13.16
N ALA A 262 -5.67 -10.36 -14.40
CA ALA A 262 -6.92 -10.46 -15.17
C ALA A 262 -7.32 -11.92 -15.36
N MET A 263 -8.62 -12.21 -15.27
CA MET A 263 -9.17 -13.57 -15.34
C MET A 263 -8.63 -14.49 -14.22
N LYS A 264 -8.14 -13.97 -13.08
CA LYS A 264 -7.77 -14.82 -11.94
C LYS A 264 -8.97 -15.63 -11.45
N HIS A 265 -8.72 -16.83 -10.93
CA HIS A 265 -9.75 -17.57 -10.20
C HIS A 265 -10.23 -16.74 -9.00
N PRO A 266 -11.55 -16.69 -8.72
CA PRO A 266 -12.08 -16.05 -7.51
C PRO A 266 -11.36 -16.53 -6.25
N GLY A 267 -11.08 -15.63 -5.33
CA GLY A 267 -10.31 -15.91 -4.11
C GLY A 267 -8.79 -16.04 -4.31
N ARG A 268 -8.23 -15.89 -5.52
CA ARG A 268 -6.76 -15.85 -5.70
C ARG A 268 -6.18 -14.56 -5.13
N VAL A 269 -5.35 -14.72 -4.10
CA VAL A 269 -4.61 -13.66 -3.41
C VAL A 269 -3.18 -13.57 -3.93
N GLY A 270 -2.75 -12.39 -4.37
CA GLY A 270 -1.40 -12.10 -4.84
C GLY A 270 -0.42 -11.64 -3.76
N GLN A 271 0.79 -11.24 -4.18
CA GLN A 271 1.87 -10.80 -3.28
C GLN A 271 1.50 -9.57 -2.45
N ALA A 272 0.61 -8.71 -2.98
CA ALA A 272 0.24 -7.44 -2.35
C ALA A 272 -0.45 -7.60 -0.99
N ALA A 273 -0.97 -8.79 -0.65
CA ALA A 273 -1.49 -9.10 0.69
C ALA A 273 -0.52 -9.94 1.56
N HIS A 274 0.55 -10.48 0.98
CA HIS A 274 1.45 -11.42 1.67
C HIS A 274 2.59 -10.68 2.40
N TYR A 275 2.69 -10.94 3.72
CA TYR A 275 3.74 -10.39 4.58
C TYR A 275 5.14 -10.73 4.05
N GLY A 276 6.01 -9.72 3.95
CA GLY A 276 7.36 -9.88 3.41
C GLY A 276 7.47 -10.00 1.89
N CYS A 277 6.36 -10.10 1.16
CA CYS A 277 6.34 -10.27 -0.30
C CYS A 277 5.92 -8.99 -1.03
N GLY A 278 4.84 -8.37 -0.58
CA GLY A 278 4.28 -7.16 -1.21
C GLY A 278 5.02 -5.88 -0.81
N CYS A 279 5.21 -5.66 0.49
CA CYS A 279 5.98 -4.55 1.02
C CYS A 279 6.74 -4.95 2.31
N TRP A 280 7.72 -4.14 2.68
CA TRP A 280 8.44 -4.24 3.96
C TRP A 280 8.81 -2.84 4.45
N ALA A 281 8.79 -2.61 5.76
CA ALA A 281 9.29 -1.39 6.37
C ALA A 281 9.89 -1.71 7.74
N GLU A 282 11.10 -1.22 8.01
CA GLU A 282 11.86 -1.52 9.21
C GLU A 282 12.81 -0.35 9.54
N ASN A 283 12.68 0.26 10.71
CA ASN A 283 13.61 1.30 11.16
C ASN A 283 14.96 0.71 11.56
N ALA A 284 16.02 1.53 11.50
CA ALA A 284 17.33 1.20 12.05
C ALA A 284 17.23 0.79 13.54
N CYS A 285 18.01 -0.22 13.93
CA CYS A 285 18.06 -0.76 15.28
C CYS A 285 19.47 -1.30 15.59
N HIS A 286 19.71 -1.85 16.78
CA HIS A 286 21.04 -2.39 17.14
C HIS A 286 21.56 -3.51 16.21
N MET A 287 20.69 -4.14 15.42
CA MET A 287 21.06 -5.17 14.44
C MET A 287 21.10 -4.66 12.99
N ASN A 288 20.50 -3.50 12.70
CA ASN A 288 20.30 -2.96 11.35
C ASN A 288 20.71 -1.49 11.30
N SER A 289 21.80 -1.18 10.57
CA SER A 289 22.37 0.16 10.47
C SER A 289 21.47 1.18 9.76
N TYR A 290 20.52 0.72 8.95
CA TYR A 290 19.67 1.60 8.12
C TYR A 290 18.18 1.32 8.31
N SER A 291 17.37 2.38 8.34
CA SER A 291 15.93 2.26 8.14
C SER A 291 15.68 1.96 6.65
N THR A 292 14.82 1.00 6.36
CA THR A 292 14.58 0.47 5.01
C THR A 292 13.10 0.27 4.73
N ALA A 293 12.64 0.66 3.55
CA ALA A 293 11.28 0.45 3.07
C ALA A 293 11.28 -0.02 1.61
N VAL A 294 10.44 -1.01 1.30
CA VAL A 294 10.37 -1.69 0.00
C VAL A 294 8.92 -1.92 -0.41
N SER A 295 8.60 -1.73 -1.70
CA SER A 295 7.30 -2.09 -2.29
C SER A 295 7.50 -2.74 -3.66
N THR A 296 6.71 -3.77 -4.00
CA THR A 296 6.94 -4.64 -5.16
C THR A 296 5.78 -4.64 -6.18
N SER A 297 6.09 -4.96 -7.43
CA SER A 297 5.12 -5.14 -8.54
C SER A 297 5.60 -6.23 -9.51
N GLY A 298 4.67 -6.83 -10.26
CA GLY A 298 4.97 -7.82 -11.29
C GLY A 298 4.16 -9.12 -11.12
N CYS A 299 4.78 -10.26 -11.41
CA CYS A 299 4.14 -11.56 -11.24
C CYS A 299 4.06 -11.95 -9.75
N GLY A 300 2.84 -11.99 -9.20
CA GLY A 300 2.62 -12.26 -7.78
C GLY A 300 3.23 -13.58 -7.30
N GLU A 301 3.14 -14.64 -8.10
CA GLU A 301 3.71 -15.96 -7.80
C GLU A 301 5.23 -15.91 -7.65
N HIS A 302 5.93 -15.16 -8.51
CA HIS A 302 7.38 -15.00 -8.40
C HIS A 302 7.75 -14.27 -7.10
N LEU A 303 7.06 -13.16 -6.83
CA LEU A 303 7.31 -12.27 -5.70
C LEU A 303 7.00 -12.93 -4.34
N ILE A 304 5.98 -13.80 -4.30
CA ILE A 304 5.68 -14.65 -3.12
C ILE A 304 6.78 -15.70 -2.94
N ARG A 305 7.11 -16.46 -3.99
CA ARG A 305 8.09 -17.57 -3.94
C ARG A 305 9.49 -17.13 -3.48
N THR A 306 9.86 -15.87 -3.69
CA THR A 306 11.15 -15.32 -3.27
C THR A 306 11.09 -14.32 -2.10
N MET A 307 9.91 -14.08 -1.50
CA MET A 307 9.69 -13.07 -0.45
C MET A 307 10.37 -11.71 -0.75
N LEU A 308 10.19 -11.21 -1.99
CA LEU A 308 11.14 -10.25 -2.56
C LEU A 308 11.29 -8.95 -1.76
N ALA A 309 10.21 -8.42 -1.18
CA ALA A 309 10.28 -7.18 -0.40
C ALA A 309 11.26 -7.30 0.79
N ARG A 310 11.18 -8.43 1.52
CA ARG A 310 12.03 -8.70 2.68
C ARG A 310 13.47 -9.02 2.29
N GLU A 311 13.71 -9.81 1.23
CA GLU A 311 15.08 -10.09 0.75
C GLU A 311 15.77 -8.80 0.28
N CYS A 312 15.06 -7.91 -0.43
CA CYS A 312 15.60 -6.60 -0.80
C CYS A 312 15.92 -5.75 0.44
N SER A 313 15.04 -5.73 1.46
CA SER A 313 15.28 -4.98 2.70
C SER A 313 16.51 -5.49 3.47
N ALA A 314 16.69 -6.80 3.54
CA ALA A 314 17.87 -7.41 4.15
C ALA A 314 19.16 -7.06 3.40
N ALA A 315 19.13 -7.08 2.06
CA ALA A 315 20.27 -6.67 1.24
C ALA A 315 20.66 -5.19 1.44
N MET A 316 19.70 -4.31 1.76
CA MET A 316 19.97 -2.88 1.97
C MET A 316 20.78 -2.55 3.23
N GLN A 317 21.06 -3.53 4.09
CA GLN A 317 21.95 -3.33 5.23
C GLN A 317 23.45 -3.34 4.86
N SER A 318 23.82 -3.82 3.66
CA SER A 318 25.17 -3.73 3.09
C SER A 318 25.57 -2.28 2.76
N GLU A 319 26.84 -1.90 2.86
CA GLU A 319 27.27 -0.50 2.64
C GLU A 319 26.87 0.06 1.26
N ASP A 320 27.11 -0.68 0.17
CA ASP A 320 26.70 -0.30 -1.19
C ASP A 320 25.27 -0.79 -1.50
N ALA A 321 24.30 0.13 -1.38
CA ALA A 321 22.90 -0.13 -1.72
C ALA A 321 22.67 -0.50 -3.20
N HIS A 322 23.45 0.06 -4.13
CA HIS A 322 23.26 -0.24 -5.55
C HIS A 322 23.74 -1.65 -5.87
N GLN A 323 24.94 -2.02 -5.44
CA GLN A 323 25.47 -3.35 -5.65
C GLN A 323 24.62 -4.41 -4.92
N ALA A 324 24.20 -4.15 -3.68
CA ALA A 324 23.39 -5.09 -2.92
C ALA A 324 21.99 -5.31 -3.50
N LEU A 325 21.32 -4.27 -4.03
CA LEU A 325 20.02 -4.46 -4.69
C LEU A 325 20.18 -5.17 -6.04
N LEU A 326 21.26 -4.90 -6.78
CA LEU A 326 21.58 -5.62 -8.02
C LEU A 326 21.79 -7.12 -7.75
N GLU A 327 22.57 -7.47 -6.73
CA GLU A 327 22.81 -8.86 -6.32
C GLU A 327 21.55 -9.55 -5.78
N ALA A 328 20.69 -8.84 -5.04
CA ALA A 328 19.40 -9.38 -4.63
C ALA A 328 18.53 -9.71 -5.85
N MET A 329 18.38 -8.76 -6.79
CA MET A 329 17.57 -8.97 -7.99
C MET A 329 18.15 -10.04 -8.93
N GLN A 330 19.48 -10.17 -9.02
CA GLN A 330 20.12 -11.23 -9.81
C GLN A 330 20.06 -12.59 -9.12
N ASN A 331 20.54 -12.71 -7.88
CA ASN A 331 20.80 -14.00 -7.23
C ASN A 331 19.60 -14.53 -6.43
N LYS A 332 18.77 -13.64 -5.85
CA LYS A 332 17.60 -14.01 -5.03
C LYS A 332 16.29 -14.02 -5.83
N PHE A 333 16.26 -13.36 -6.99
CA PHE A 333 15.08 -13.27 -7.86
C PHE A 333 15.30 -13.94 -9.22
N ILE A 334 16.07 -13.36 -10.14
CA ILE A 334 16.23 -13.87 -11.52
C ILE A 334 16.79 -15.31 -11.54
N SER A 335 17.91 -15.53 -10.86
CA SER A 335 18.60 -16.83 -10.78
C SER A 335 18.15 -17.66 -9.58
N SER A 336 17.00 -17.34 -8.98
CA SER A 336 16.50 -18.04 -7.80
C SER A 336 16.20 -19.52 -8.13
N PRO A 337 16.77 -20.50 -7.41
CA PRO A 337 16.44 -21.92 -7.62
C PRO A 337 14.95 -22.20 -7.44
N ILE A 338 14.26 -21.39 -6.64
CA ILE A 338 12.82 -21.50 -6.39
C ILE A 338 12.02 -21.16 -7.66
N LEU A 339 12.56 -20.35 -8.59
CA LEU A 339 11.95 -19.95 -9.85
C LEU A 339 12.56 -20.64 -11.09
N ALA A 340 13.37 -21.69 -10.91
CA ALA A 340 14.04 -22.39 -12.01
C ALA A 340 13.08 -23.06 -13.03
N SER A 341 11.79 -23.16 -12.72
CA SER A 341 10.71 -23.63 -13.61
C SER A 341 10.13 -22.55 -14.52
N GLU A 342 10.43 -21.26 -14.28
CA GLU A 342 9.78 -20.14 -14.97
C GLU A 342 10.59 -19.69 -16.18
N ASP A 343 9.99 -19.68 -17.38
CA ASP A 343 10.65 -19.21 -18.62
C ASP A 343 11.16 -17.75 -18.51
N ARG A 344 10.45 -16.92 -17.73
CA ARG A 344 10.76 -15.49 -17.53
C ARG A 344 10.38 -15.02 -16.12
N VAL A 345 11.38 -14.65 -15.33
CA VAL A 345 11.18 -14.05 -14.00
C VAL A 345 10.81 -12.57 -14.13
N LEU A 346 9.53 -12.25 -13.97
CA LEU A 346 8.95 -10.90 -14.08
C LEU A 346 8.65 -10.27 -12.71
N GLY A 347 9.33 -9.18 -12.38
CA GLY A 347 9.07 -8.37 -11.19
C GLY A 347 9.86 -7.06 -11.16
N GLY A 348 9.49 -6.18 -10.23
CA GLY A 348 10.16 -4.93 -9.95
C GLY A 348 9.87 -4.42 -8.54
N VAL A 349 10.75 -3.56 -8.05
CA VAL A 349 10.75 -3.03 -6.69
C VAL A 349 11.11 -1.54 -6.68
N ILE A 350 10.52 -0.81 -5.74
CA ILE A 350 11.06 0.47 -5.27
C ILE A 350 11.63 0.26 -3.87
N VAL A 351 12.73 0.94 -3.59
CA VAL A 351 13.48 0.81 -2.34
C VAL A 351 13.86 2.19 -1.84
N LEU A 352 13.65 2.42 -0.54
CA LEU A 352 14.15 3.56 0.20
C LEU A 352 15.03 3.04 1.34
N ARG A 353 16.20 3.62 1.48
CA ARG A 353 17.12 3.42 2.60
C ARG A 353 17.45 4.77 3.21
N CYS A 354 17.50 4.87 4.53
CA CYS A 354 18.03 6.07 5.17
C CYS A 354 18.78 5.81 6.47
N CYS A 355 19.70 6.71 6.79
CA CYS A 355 20.37 6.81 8.08
C CYS A 355 20.42 8.28 8.53
N ARG A 356 20.51 8.49 9.85
CA ARG A 356 20.73 9.83 10.41
C ARG A 356 22.21 10.17 10.32
N CYS A 357 22.54 11.30 9.70
CA CYS A 357 23.88 11.86 9.70
C CYS A 357 24.11 12.57 11.05
N VAL A 358 25.17 12.18 11.75
CA VAL A 358 25.71 12.92 12.90
C VAL A 358 27.07 13.46 12.48
N GLU A 359 27.09 14.67 11.91
CA GLU A 359 28.38 15.33 11.61
C GLU A 359 29.00 15.86 12.91
N ALA A 360 30.22 15.44 13.18
CA ALA A 360 31.01 15.90 14.31
C ALA A 360 31.70 17.25 13.99
N GLN A 361 30.90 18.31 13.82
CA GLN A 361 31.38 19.70 13.69
C GLN A 361 30.84 20.55 14.86
N PRO A 362 31.70 21.11 15.75
CA PRO A 362 31.24 21.75 16.99
C PRO A 362 30.44 23.06 16.84
N SER A 363 30.30 23.60 15.63
CA SER A 363 29.79 24.95 15.39
C SER A 363 28.37 25.02 14.84
N GLN A 364 27.80 23.92 14.32
CA GLN A 364 26.41 23.84 13.87
C GLN A 364 25.86 22.42 14.11
N ASN A 365 24.83 22.29 14.95
CA ASN A 365 24.11 21.02 15.14
C ASN A 365 23.25 20.71 13.90
N PHE A 366 23.88 20.15 12.87
CA PHE A 366 23.18 19.75 11.65
C PHE A 366 22.69 18.29 11.77
N GLN A 367 21.43 18.12 12.17
CA GLN A 367 20.78 16.82 12.23
C GLN A 367 20.04 16.55 10.92
N GLY A 368 20.69 15.83 10.01
CA GLY A 368 20.16 15.50 8.68
C GLY A 368 19.87 14.01 8.51
N ILE A 369 19.00 13.67 7.56
CA ILE A 369 18.76 12.29 7.14
C ILE A 369 19.31 12.11 5.72
N LEU A 370 20.25 11.20 5.55
CA LEU A 370 20.66 10.76 4.22
C LEU A 370 19.63 9.75 3.72
N VAL A 371 18.99 10.04 2.59
CA VAL A 371 18.04 9.17 1.89
C VAL A 371 18.65 8.68 0.59
N GLU A 372 18.77 7.38 0.46
CA GLU A 372 19.14 6.69 -0.77
C GLU A 372 17.89 6.00 -1.31
N PHE A 373 17.57 6.21 -2.57
CA PHE A 373 16.39 5.63 -3.19
C PHE A 373 16.72 5.01 -4.53
N LEU A 374 16.13 3.84 -4.76
CA LEU A 374 16.39 3.00 -5.91
C LEU A 374 15.09 2.43 -6.45
N TRP A 375 15.12 2.07 -7.73
CA TRP A 375 14.14 1.16 -8.31
C TRP A 375 14.87 0.13 -9.16
N SER A 376 14.28 -1.07 -9.25
CA SER A 376 14.79 -2.15 -10.07
C SER A 376 13.68 -2.96 -10.69
N HIS A 377 13.84 -3.44 -11.93
CA HIS A 377 12.88 -4.37 -12.53
C HIS A 377 13.49 -5.24 -13.63
N THR A 378 12.81 -6.35 -13.89
CA THR A 378 13.04 -7.31 -14.98
C THR A 378 11.96 -7.26 -16.07
N THR A 379 10.93 -6.44 -15.86
CA THR A 379 9.80 -6.24 -16.79
C THR A 379 10.16 -5.29 -17.93
N GLU A 380 9.30 -5.23 -18.96
CA GLU A 380 9.47 -4.34 -20.12
C GLU A 380 9.52 -2.85 -19.72
N SER A 381 8.86 -2.47 -18.63
CA SER A 381 8.85 -1.10 -18.14
C SER A 381 8.43 -1.03 -16.67
N MET A 382 8.77 0.07 -16.00
CA MET A 382 8.26 0.41 -14.67
C MET A 382 8.02 1.93 -14.60
N CYS A 383 6.85 2.37 -14.13
CA CYS A 383 6.58 3.80 -13.94
C CYS A 383 6.80 4.17 -12.48
N VAL A 384 7.67 5.16 -12.22
CA VAL A 384 8.04 5.62 -10.88
C VAL A 384 7.86 7.13 -10.73
N GLY A 385 7.56 7.58 -9.51
CA GLY A 385 7.58 9.00 -9.14
C GLY A 385 8.20 9.21 -7.77
N TYR A 386 8.84 10.34 -7.57
CA TYR A 386 9.46 10.67 -6.29
C TYR A 386 9.47 12.18 -6.01
N MET A 387 9.49 12.53 -4.72
CA MET A 387 9.47 13.92 -4.25
C MET A 387 10.02 14.01 -2.82
N SER A 388 10.84 15.03 -2.56
CA SER A 388 11.15 15.50 -1.20
C SER A 388 10.11 16.52 -0.73
N ALA A 389 9.89 16.62 0.57
CA ALA A 389 9.11 17.71 1.16
C ALA A 389 9.70 19.09 0.81
N GLN A 390 11.02 19.18 0.59
CA GLN A 390 11.71 20.40 0.17
C GLN A 390 11.53 20.73 -1.33
N ASP A 391 11.09 19.76 -2.15
CA ASP A 391 10.83 20.02 -3.57
C ASP A 391 9.55 20.83 -3.78
N SER A 392 9.56 21.71 -4.78
CA SER A 392 8.36 22.40 -5.25
C SER A 392 7.47 21.56 -6.17
N LYS A 393 8.00 20.47 -6.76
CA LYS A 393 7.30 19.60 -7.72
C LYS A 393 7.83 18.16 -7.70
N ALA A 394 6.91 17.19 -7.75
CA ALA A 394 7.26 15.78 -7.93
C ALA A 394 7.88 15.50 -9.32
N LYS A 395 8.88 14.61 -9.32
CA LYS A 395 9.48 14.03 -10.54
C LYS A 395 8.81 12.69 -10.81
N ALA A 396 8.57 12.35 -12.08
CA ALA A 396 8.09 11.02 -12.46
C ALA A 396 8.58 10.65 -13.86
N GLN A 397 8.93 9.39 -14.02
CA GLN A 397 9.52 8.84 -15.23
C GLN A 397 9.06 7.40 -15.44
N GLU A 398 9.27 6.94 -16.66
CA GLU A 398 9.09 5.55 -17.06
C GLU A 398 10.46 5.01 -17.34
N VAL A 399 10.74 3.85 -16.77
CA VAL A 399 12.02 3.18 -16.88
C VAL A 399 11.91 2.19 -18.04
N PRO A 400 12.79 2.28 -19.06
CA PRO A 400 12.75 1.42 -20.26
C PRO A 400 13.13 -0.03 -19.93
N PRO A 401 13.01 -0.99 -20.87
CA PRO A 401 13.25 -2.40 -20.60
C PRO A 401 14.64 -2.72 -20.03
N ALA A 402 14.67 -3.74 -19.19
CA ALA A 402 15.88 -4.51 -18.95
C ALA A 402 16.46 -5.01 -20.29
N CYS A 403 17.75 -4.77 -20.54
CA CYS A 403 18.42 -5.34 -21.72
C CYS A 403 18.21 -6.85 -21.76
N LEU A 404 17.98 -7.41 -22.96
CA LEU A 404 17.54 -8.79 -23.25
C LEU A 404 18.38 -9.94 -22.63
N TYR A 405 19.47 -9.63 -21.95
CA TYR A 405 20.40 -10.56 -21.30
C TYR A 405 20.10 -10.80 -19.80
N GLY A 406 18.85 -10.65 -19.37
CA GLY A 406 18.43 -10.97 -18.00
C GLY A 406 19.09 -10.12 -16.91
N ARG A 407 19.60 -8.92 -17.23
CA ARG A 407 20.13 -7.97 -16.23
C ARG A 407 19.02 -6.99 -15.84
N PRO A 408 18.71 -6.81 -14.55
CA PRO A 408 17.68 -5.86 -14.14
C PRO A 408 18.11 -4.43 -14.48
N VAL A 409 17.16 -3.55 -14.81
CA VAL A 409 17.46 -2.11 -14.83
C VAL A 409 17.61 -1.65 -13.39
N MET A 410 18.60 -0.80 -13.14
CA MET A 410 18.92 -0.25 -11.83
C MET A 410 19.26 1.23 -11.98
N ILE A 411 18.67 2.07 -11.13
CA ILE A 411 19.08 3.47 -10.99
C ILE A 411 19.09 3.78 -9.49
N LEU A 412 20.24 4.24 -9.00
CA LEU A 412 20.41 4.80 -7.66
C LEU A 412 20.42 6.33 -7.75
N ALA A 413 19.69 6.98 -6.85
CA ALA A 413 19.88 8.39 -6.54
C ALA A 413 20.06 8.56 -5.02
N LYS A 414 20.97 9.45 -4.64
CA LYS A 414 21.20 9.85 -3.24
C LYS A 414 20.70 11.28 -3.02
N ARG A 415 20.12 11.55 -1.86
CA ARG A 415 19.66 12.87 -1.44
C ARG A 415 19.82 13.06 0.07
N GLN A 416 20.24 14.23 0.49
CA GLN A 416 20.27 14.61 1.90
C GLN A 416 19.02 15.43 2.19
N GLU A 417 18.21 14.99 3.15
CA GLU A 417 17.08 15.74 3.71
C GLU A 417 17.58 16.45 4.98
N ALA A 418 17.32 17.75 5.06
CA ALA A 418 17.85 18.63 6.11
C ALA A 418 16.72 19.26 6.92
N GLU A 419 16.93 19.44 8.23
CA GLU A 419 16.03 20.24 9.06
C GLU A 419 16.30 21.73 8.83
N GLU A 420 15.47 22.38 8.00
CA GLU A 420 15.55 23.82 7.76
C GLU A 420 15.01 24.58 8.99
N ASN A 421 15.92 24.85 9.94
CA ASN A 421 15.64 25.72 11.08
C ASN A 421 15.34 27.15 10.61
N ARG A 422 14.05 27.50 10.54
CA ARG A 422 13.61 28.89 10.40
C ARG A 422 13.91 29.64 11.70
N LEU A 423 14.97 30.46 11.65
CA LEU A 423 15.31 31.49 12.63
C LEU A 423 14.22 32.56 12.74
#